data_AF-A0ABD5S3X4-F1
#
_entry.id   AF-A0ABD5S3X4-F1
#
_cell.length_a   1.000
_cell.length_b   1.000
_cell.length_c   1.000
_cell.angle_alpha   90.00
_cell.angle_beta   90.00
_cell.angle_gamma   90.00
#
_symmetry.space_group_name_H-M   'P 1'
#
loop_
_entity.id
_entity.type
_entity.pdbx_description
1 polymer ?
#
loop_
_entity_poly.entity_id
_entity_poly.type
_entity_poly.pdbx_seq_one_letter_code
_entity_poly.pdbx_strand_id
1 'polypeptide(L)'
;MLRPEQMSKVSMTGSKRVMGDVIETVHDLQLLHITDYDDSWEGFTAGDPVEGAEAASDKLVTVRSLESILDVDEEDAGPTRIVTDQAIEEELEGLRHKVNELDDRRDDLRDQLRNVEERHGALEPFARLGIDIDLLSGYRTIDVA
;
A
#
# COMPACT_ATOMS: atom_id res chain seq x y z
N MET A 1 -0.16 0.61 38.87
CA MET A 1 -1.03 0.82 37.69
C MET A 1 -0.75 2.22 37.17
N LEU A 2 -0.42 2.34 35.88
CA LEU A 2 -0.32 3.64 35.23
C LEU A 2 -1.74 4.23 35.15
N ARG A 3 -1.89 5.50 35.52
CA ARG A 3 -3.13 6.26 35.32
C ARG A 3 -2.91 7.19 34.13
N PRO A 4 -3.95 7.44 33.31
CA PRO A 4 -3.84 8.40 32.22
C PRO A 4 -3.44 9.79 32.76
N GLU A 5 -2.57 10.47 32.04
CA GLU A 5 -2.24 11.87 32.31
C GLU A 5 -3.43 12.78 31.98
N GLN A 6 -3.58 13.86 32.74
CA GLN A 6 -4.69 14.78 32.55
C GLN A 6 -4.49 15.61 31.28
N MET A 7 -5.38 15.43 30.29
CA MET A 7 -5.40 16.25 29.07
C MET A 7 -6.24 17.51 29.24
N SER A 8 -5.83 18.58 28.55
CA SER A 8 -6.57 19.85 28.49
C SER A 8 -6.95 20.17 27.05
N LYS A 9 -8.22 20.58 26.82
CA LYS A 9 -8.65 21.09 25.52
C LYS A 9 -8.24 22.56 25.40
N VAL A 10 -7.51 22.90 24.34
CA VAL A 10 -7.04 24.26 24.08
C VAL A 10 -7.56 24.70 22.71
N SER A 11 -8.07 25.93 22.60
CA SER A 11 -8.34 26.59 21.32
C SER A 11 -7.21 27.56 20.98
N MET A 12 -6.77 27.56 19.73
CA MET A 12 -5.67 28.40 19.24
C MET A 12 -6.19 29.31 18.14
N THR A 13 -5.89 30.61 18.23
CA THR A 13 -6.22 31.60 17.20
C THR A 13 -4.97 32.42 16.89
N GLY A 14 -4.68 32.61 15.62
CA GLY A 14 -3.49 33.33 15.18
C GLY A 14 -3.66 33.92 13.78
N SER A 15 -2.65 34.67 13.34
CA SER A 15 -2.61 35.17 11.97
C SER A 15 -2.31 34.02 11.01
N LYS A 16 -3.01 33.97 9.86
CA LYS A 16 -2.69 33.04 8.77
C LYS A 16 -1.23 33.12 8.32
N ARG A 17 -0.56 34.27 8.51
CA ARG A 17 0.84 34.49 8.10
C ARG A 17 1.86 33.62 8.85
N VAL A 18 1.53 33.18 10.06
CA VAL A 18 2.42 32.36 10.91
C VAL A 18 1.89 30.94 11.09
N MET A 19 0.84 30.57 10.35
CA MET A 19 0.16 29.29 10.52
C MET A 19 1.07 28.10 10.20
N GLY A 20 1.90 28.22 9.16
CA GLY A 20 2.90 27.20 8.80
C GLY A 20 3.87 26.93 9.95
N ASP A 21 4.57 27.97 10.42
CA ASP A 21 5.53 27.88 11.53
C ASP A 21 4.90 27.27 12.80
N VAL A 22 3.65 27.61 13.10
CA VAL A 22 2.93 27.06 14.26
C VAL A 22 2.62 25.58 14.06
N ILE A 23 2.17 25.17 12.87
CA ILE A 23 1.89 23.76 12.55
C ILE A 23 3.17 22.93 12.68
N GLU A 24 4.28 23.39 12.11
CA GLU A 24 5.59 22.71 12.19
C GLU A 24 6.05 22.60 13.64
N THR A 25 6.02 23.70 14.40
CA THR A 25 6.42 23.70 15.81
C THR A 25 5.57 22.74 16.64
N VAL A 26 4.25 22.73 16.42
CA VAL A 26 3.33 21.83 17.12
C VAL A 26 3.59 20.37 16.77
N HIS A 27 3.83 20.09 15.48
CA HIS A 27 4.17 18.76 14.99
C HIS A 27 5.46 18.25 15.64
N ASP A 28 6.51 19.07 15.68
CA ASP A 28 7.82 18.72 16.26
C ASP A 28 7.75 18.46 17.76
N LEU A 29 6.86 19.16 18.47
CA LEU A 29 6.67 18.95 19.90
C LEU A 29 5.95 17.62 20.21
N GLN A 30 5.11 17.10 19.29
CA GLN A 30 4.32 15.88 19.48
C GLN A 30 3.46 15.86 20.77
N LEU A 31 2.99 17.03 21.23
CA LEU A 31 2.24 17.19 22.49
C LEU A 31 0.73 17.39 22.31
N LEU A 32 0.25 17.56 21.08
CA LEU A 32 -1.15 17.88 20.79
C LEU A 32 -1.82 16.75 20.01
N HIS A 33 -3.06 16.47 20.38
CA HIS A 33 -3.99 15.67 19.58
C HIS A 33 -4.99 16.63 18.92
N ILE A 34 -4.92 16.73 17.59
CA ILE A 34 -5.81 17.60 16.81
C ILE A 34 -7.14 16.89 16.60
N THR A 35 -8.23 17.59 16.88
CA THR A 35 -9.60 17.13 16.59
C THR A 35 -10.19 17.98 15.48
N ASP A 36 -11.00 17.37 14.63
CA ASP A 36 -11.74 18.10 13.61
C ASP A 36 -12.58 19.22 14.23
N TYR A 37 -12.60 20.34 13.51
CA TYR A 37 -13.41 21.48 13.89
C TYR A 37 -14.88 21.16 13.62
N ASP A 38 -15.70 21.30 14.66
CA ASP A 38 -17.11 20.87 14.71
C ASP A 38 -18.10 22.01 14.40
N ASP A 39 -17.64 23.09 13.75
CA ASP A 39 -18.42 24.30 13.48
C ASP A 39 -19.05 24.95 14.74
N SER A 40 -18.45 24.70 15.91
CA SER A 40 -19.00 25.14 17.19
C SER A 40 -18.97 26.66 17.42
N TRP A 41 -18.22 27.42 16.62
CA TRP A 41 -18.08 28.88 16.78
C TRP A 41 -18.68 29.64 15.59
N GLU A 42 -19.68 30.47 15.90
CA GLU A 42 -20.34 31.33 14.93
C GLU A 42 -19.33 32.31 14.30
N GLY A 43 -19.35 32.40 12.97
CA GLY A 43 -18.43 33.24 12.20
C GLY A 43 -17.09 32.59 11.84
N PHE A 44 -16.86 31.34 12.25
CA PHE A 44 -15.71 30.53 11.84
C PHE A 44 -16.16 29.30 11.06
N THR A 45 -15.48 29.03 9.95
CA THR A 45 -15.64 27.81 9.15
C THR A 45 -14.30 27.12 9.03
N ALA A 46 -14.31 25.80 8.82
CA ALA A 46 -13.12 25.08 8.38
C ALA A 46 -12.52 25.75 7.13
N GLY A 47 -11.20 25.89 7.11
CA GLY A 47 -10.47 26.40 5.96
C GLY A 47 -10.05 25.28 5.01
N ASP A 48 -9.51 25.66 3.87
CA ASP A 48 -8.90 24.72 2.94
C ASP A 48 -7.53 24.24 3.46
N PRO A 49 -7.10 23.03 3.10
CA PRO A 49 -5.74 22.55 3.34
C PRO A 49 -4.69 23.53 2.80
N VAL A 50 -3.49 23.47 3.38
CA VAL A 50 -2.34 24.23 2.85
C VAL A 50 -2.01 23.76 1.44
N GLU A 51 -1.50 24.69 0.62
CA GLU A 51 -1.09 24.40 -0.75
C GLU A 51 -0.08 23.23 -0.77
N GLY A 52 -0.31 22.26 -1.67
CA GLY A 52 0.52 21.06 -1.78
C GLY A 52 0.14 19.91 -0.83
N ALA A 53 -0.76 20.10 0.14
CA ALA A 53 -1.17 19.03 1.06
C ALA A 53 -1.85 17.85 0.34
N GLU A 54 -2.69 18.14 -0.66
CA GLU A 54 -3.35 17.11 -1.47
C GLU A 54 -2.32 16.30 -2.27
N ALA A 55 -1.41 16.97 -2.98
CA ALA A 55 -0.34 16.32 -3.74
C ALA A 55 0.58 15.47 -2.84
N ALA A 56 0.91 15.94 -1.64
CA ALA A 56 1.68 15.17 -0.66
C ALA A 56 0.91 13.94 -0.17
N SER A 57 -0.40 14.08 0.06
CA SER A 57 -1.28 12.96 0.47
C SER A 57 -1.36 11.89 -0.61
N ASP A 58 -1.55 12.27 -1.87
CA ASP A 58 -1.59 11.33 -3.00
C ASP A 58 -0.28 10.57 -3.16
N LYS A 59 0.86 11.26 -3.00
CA LYS A 59 2.19 10.63 -2.99
C LYS A 59 2.33 9.63 -1.85
N LEU A 60 1.90 9.98 -0.63
CA LEU A 60 1.96 9.09 0.52
C LEU A 60 1.09 7.83 0.33
N VAL A 61 -0.11 7.98 -0.24
CA VAL A 61 -0.97 6.83 -0.57
C VAL A 61 -0.28 5.93 -1.60
N THR A 62 0.36 6.53 -2.60
CA THR A 62 1.11 5.79 -3.62
C THR A 62 2.27 5.01 -2.99
N VAL A 63 3.08 5.65 -2.13
CA VAL A 63 4.18 4.98 -1.43
C VAL A 63 3.67 3.80 -0.60
N ARG A 64 2.62 4.00 0.22
CA ARG A 64 2.04 2.92 1.04
C ARG A 64 1.50 1.76 0.20
N SER A 65 0.91 2.04 -0.97
CA SER A 65 0.47 0.98 -1.87
C SER A 65 1.65 0.16 -2.40
N LEU A 66 2.77 0.80 -2.70
CA LEU A 66 3.97 0.11 -3.18
C LEU A 66 4.63 -0.69 -2.06
N GLU A 67 4.73 -0.14 -0.86
CA GLU A 67 5.18 -0.87 0.34
C GLU A 67 4.33 -2.12 0.56
N SER A 68 3.00 -2.00 0.47
CA SER A 68 2.08 -3.13 0.63
C SER A 68 2.22 -4.19 -0.47
N ILE A 69 2.43 -3.79 -1.72
CA ILE A 69 2.65 -4.73 -2.84
C ILE A 69 3.99 -5.47 -2.68
N LEU A 70 5.01 -4.75 -2.21
CA LEU A 70 6.36 -5.27 -2.04
C LEU A 70 6.56 -6.03 -0.72
N ASP A 71 5.62 -5.91 0.22
CA ASP A 71 5.67 -6.49 1.56
C ASP A 71 6.93 -6.03 2.32
N VAL A 72 7.15 -4.71 2.37
CA VAL A 72 8.30 -4.07 3.02
C VAL A 72 7.88 -3.06 4.07
N ASP A 73 8.66 -2.99 5.14
CA ASP A 73 8.43 -2.11 6.28
C ASP A 73 9.66 -1.23 6.58
N GLU A 74 9.60 -0.44 7.65
CA GLU A 74 10.70 0.42 8.10
C GLU A 74 11.99 -0.36 8.41
N GLU A 75 11.89 -1.64 8.79
CA GLU A 75 13.05 -2.51 9.05
C GLU A 75 13.83 -2.87 7.78
N ASP A 76 13.18 -2.86 6.62
CA ASP A 76 13.80 -3.10 5.31
C ASP A 76 14.44 -1.84 4.73
N ALA A 77 14.23 -0.68 5.38
CA ALA A 77 14.70 0.60 4.90
C ALA A 77 16.23 0.68 4.95
N GLY A 78 16.80 1.20 3.85
CA GLY A 78 18.21 1.56 3.78
C GLY A 78 18.53 2.85 4.56
N PRO A 79 19.81 3.29 4.55
CA PRO A 79 20.19 4.55 5.17
C PRO A 79 19.42 5.73 4.57
N THR A 80 19.01 6.67 5.44
CA THR A 80 18.35 7.90 5.01
C THR A 80 19.27 8.71 4.09
N ARG A 81 18.75 9.14 2.95
CA ARG A 81 19.43 10.04 2.01
C ARG A 81 18.60 11.30 1.81
N ILE A 82 19.29 12.41 1.53
CA ILE A 82 18.63 13.65 1.14
C ILE A 82 18.27 13.54 -0.34
N VAL A 83 16.99 13.71 -0.65
CA VAL A 83 16.44 13.72 -2.00
C VAL A 83 15.66 15.00 -2.23
N THR A 84 15.67 15.50 -3.46
CA THR A 84 14.85 16.64 -3.86
C THR A 84 13.44 16.16 -4.21
N ASP A 85 12.45 17.05 -4.08
CA ASP A 85 11.06 16.71 -4.41
C ASP A 85 10.90 16.22 -5.85
N GLN A 86 11.63 16.79 -6.80
CA GLN A 86 11.66 16.34 -8.19
C GLN A 86 12.24 14.94 -8.34
N ALA A 87 13.34 14.64 -7.63
CA ALA A 87 13.93 13.30 -7.67
C ALA A 87 12.98 12.25 -7.08
N ILE A 88 12.25 12.60 -6.01
CA ILE A 88 11.22 11.73 -5.43
C ILE A 88 10.11 11.45 -6.46
N GLU A 89 9.62 12.49 -7.14
CA GLU A 89 8.57 12.36 -8.15
C GLU A 89 8.97 11.41 -9.29
N GLU A 90 10.14 11.64 -9.88
CA GLU A 90 10.67 10.83 -10.99
C GLU A 90 10.94 9.39 -10.57
N GLU A 91 11.59 9.19 -9.41
CA GLU A 91 11.88 7.86 -8.90
C GLU A 91 10.60 7.09 -8.53
N LEU A 92 9.62 7.77 -7.91
CA LEU A 92 8.36 7.15 -7.50
C LEU A 92 7.53 6.71 -8.71
N GLU A 93 7.46 7.54 -9.76
CA GLU A 93 6.78 7.17 -11.00
C GLU A 93 7.45 5.96 -11.67
N GLY A 94 8.79 5.97 -11.78
CA GLY A 94 9.55 4.85 -12.33
C GLY A 94 9.38 3.57 -11.52
N LEU A 95 9.41 3.68 -10.19
CA LEU A 95 9.19 2.55 -9.29
C LEU A 95 7.78 1.98 -9.45
N ARG A 96 6.75 2.84 -9.48
CA ARG A 96 5.36 2.43 -9.68
C ARG A 96 5.20 1.63 -10.96
N HIS A 97 5.75 2.11 -12.08
CA HIS A 97 5.69 1.39 -13.36
C HIS A 97 6.37 0.01 -13.28
N LYS A 98 7.57 -0.04 -12.69
CA LYS A 98 8.32 -1.29 -12.56
C LYS A 98 7.64 -2.30 -11.65
N VAL A 99 7.07 -1.84 -10.53
CA VAL A 99 6.34 -2.70 -9.60
C VAL A 99 5.11 -3.28 -10.29
N ASN A 100 4.31 -2.46 -10.97
CA ASN A 100 3.14 -2.94 -11.70
C ASN A 100 3.51 -3.97 -12.78
N GLU A 101 4.56 -3.73 -13.57
CA GLU A 101 5.02 -4.70 -14.58
C GLU A 101 5.42 -6.05 -13.95
N LEU A 102 6.11 -6.01 -12.81
CA LEU A 102 6.51 -7.22 -12.09
C LEU A 102 5.31 -7.93 -11.44
N ASP A 103 4.33 -7.17 -10.96
CA ASP A 103 3.09 -7.67 -10.36
C ASP A 103 2.25 -8.42 -11.40
N ASP A 104 2.03 -7.79 -12.56
CA ASP A 104 1.34 -8.39 -13.71
C ASP A 104 2.03 -9.69 -14.14
N ARG A 105 3.37 -9.65 -14.28
CA ARG A 105 4.16 -10.83 -14.66
C ARG A 105 4.07 -11.94 -13.61
N ARG A 106 4.05 -11.60 -12.33
CA ARG A 106 3.91 -12.57 -11.23
C ARG A 106 2.57 -13.27 -11.32
N ASP A 107 1.51 -12.54 -11.61
CA ASP A 107 0.17 -13.10 -11.71
C ASP A 107 0.02 -14.00 -12.94
N ASP A 108 0.57 -13.61 -14.09
CA ASP A 108 0.69 -14.47 -15.28
C ASP A 108 1.39 -15.81 -14.96
N LEU A 109 2.49 -15.76 -14.21
CA LEU A 109 3.23 -16.96 -13.81
C LEU A 109 2.44 -17.83 -12.83
N ARG A 110 1.69 -17.24 -11.91
CA ARG A 110 0.82 -17.98 -10.98
C ARG A 110 -0.30 -18.70 -11.71
N ASP A 111 -0.89 -18.06 -12.71
CA ASP A 111 -1.93 -18.68 -13.53
C ASP A 111 -1.36 -19.82 -14.38
N GLN A 112 -0.17 -19.65 -14.97
CA GLN A 112 0.52 -20.72 -15.67
C GLN A 112 0.84 -21.91 -14.75
N LEU A 113 1.33 -21.64 -13.53
CA LEU A 113 1.62 -22.66 -12.55
C LEU A 113 0.35 -23.45 -12.21
N ARG A 114 -0.75 -22.76 -11.89
CA ARG A 114 -2.03 -23.40 -11.57
C ARG A 114 -2.51 -24.31 -12.70
N ASN A 115 -2.46 -23.83 -13.95
CA ASN A 115 -2.84 -24.62 -15.12
C ASN A 115 -2.00 -25.90 -15.28
N VAL A 116 -0.69 -25.80 -15.04
CA VAL A 116 0.22 -26.96 -15.08
C VAL A 116 -0.06 -27.93 -13.94
N GLU A 117 -0.30 -27.43 -12.72
CA GLU A 117 -0.63 -28.25 -11.55
C GLU A 117 -1.96 -28.99 -11.72
N GLU A 118 -3.00 -28.33 -12.24
CA GLU A 118 -4.28 -28.95 -12.57
C GLU A 118 -4.12 -30.07 -13.59
N ARG A 119 -3.35 -29.81 -14.66
CA ARG A 119 -3.05 -30.82 -15.68
C ARG A 119 -2.22 -31.98 -15.13
N HIS A 120 -1.26 -31.70 -14.25
CA HIS A 120 -0.49 -32.73 -13.56
C HIS A 120 -1.40 -33.60 -12.69
N GLY A 121 -2.26 -32.99 -11.86
CA GLY A 121 -3.20 -33.71 -11.01
C GLY A 121 -4.18 -34.58 -11.80
N ALA A 122 -4.62 -34.12 -12.98
CA ALA A 122 -5.46 -34.92 -13.86
C ALA A 122 -4.72 -36.13 -14.46
N LEU A 123 -3.43 -36.01 -14.75
CA LEU A 123 -2.62 -37.07 -15.38
C LEU A 123 -1.97 -38.03 -14.36
N GLU A 124 -1.77 -37.58 -13.12
CA GLU A 124 -1.07 -38.33 -12.07
C GLU A 124 -1.68 -39.71 -11.77
N PRO A 125 -3.02 -39.90 -11.70
CA PRO A 125 -3.61 -41.22 -11.51
C PRO A 125 -3.25 -42.20 -12.63
N PHE A 126 -3.17 -41.71 -13.87
CA PHE A 126 -2.84 -42.55 -15.04
C PHE A 126 -1.36 -42.93 -15.05
N ALA A 127 -0.47 -42.01 -14.65
CA ALA A 127 0.95 -42.30 -14.51
C ALA A 127 1.21 -43.38 -13.44
N ARG A 128 0.46 -43.39 -12.34
CA ARG A 128 0.54 -44.43 -11.29
C ARG A 128 0.05 -45.80 -11.73
N LEU A 129 -0.81 -45.85 -12.75
CA LEU A 129 -1.37 -47.10 -13.26
C LEU A 129 -0.30 -47.98 -13.93
N GLY A 130 0.83 -47.39 -14.37
CA GLY A 130 1.97 -48.09 -14.95
C GLY A 130 1.66 -48.76 -16.29
N ILE A 131 0.55 -48.39 -16.92
CA ILE A 131 0.09 -48.91 -18.21
C ILE A 131 0.55 -47.95 -19.30
N ASP A 132 1.04 -48.48 -20.42
CA ASP A 132 1.39 -47.67 -21.57
C ASP A 132 0.13 -46.99 -22.13
N ILE A 133 0.11 -45.65 -22.10
CA ILE A 133 -1.04 -44.82 -22.49
C ILE A 133 -1.38 -45.05 -23.98
N ASP A 134 -0.39 -45.45 -24.79
CA ASP A 134 -0.59 -45.77 -26.21
C ASP A 134 -1.56 -46.96 -26.40
N LEU A 135 -1.69 -47.84 -25.39
CA LEU A 135 -2.65 -48.95 -25.38
C LEU A 135 -4.12 -48.49 -25.19
N LEU A 136 -4.35 -47.23 -24.80
CA LEU A 136 -5.69 -46.67 -24.56
C LEU A 136 -6.24 -45.87 -25.75
N SER A 137 -5.52 -45.83 -26.88
CA SER A 137 -5.84 -45.01 -28.07
C SER A 137 -7.20 -45.28 -28.76
N GLY A 138 -7.92 -46.35 -28.37
CA GLY A 138 -9.25 -46.70 -28.89
C GLY A 138 -10.45 -46.13 -28.11
N TYR A 139 -10.23 -45.56 -26.92
CA TYR A 139 -11.31 -45.07 -26.07
C TYR A 139 -11.55 -43.56 -26.30
N ARG A 140 -12.83 -43.16 -26.44
CA ARG A 140 -13.21 -41.75 -26.70
C ARG A 140 -13.59 -40.97 -25.45
N THR A 141 -13.92 -41.65 -24.36
CA THR A 141 -14.33 -41.03 -23.09
C THR A 141 -14.04 -42.01 -21.97
N ILE A 142 -13.51 -41.51 -20.86
CA ILE A 142 -13.34 -42.24 -19.60
C ILE A 142 -14.00 -41.37 -18.53
N ASP A 143 -14.88 -41.99 -17.74
CA ASP A 143 -15.55 -41.38 -16.59
C ASP A 143 -15.00 -41.99 -15.32
N VAL A 144 -14.79 -41.18 -14.28
CA VAL A 144 -14.35 -41.63 -12.97
C VAL A 144 -15.48 -41.36 -11.99
N ALA A 145 -16.00 -42.41 -11.35
CA ALA A 145 -17.06 -42.32 -10.34
C ALA A 145 -16.52 -41.82 -8.99
#